data_AF-A0A9E6JRR9-F1
#
_entry.id   AF-A0A9E6JRR9-F1
#
_cell.length_a   1.000
_cell.length_b   1.000
_cell.length_c   1.000
_cell.angle_alpha   90.00
_cell.angle_beta   90.00
_cell.angle_gamma   90.00
#
_symmetry.space_group_name_H-M   'P 1'
#
loop_
_entity.id
_entity.type
_entity.pdbx_description
1 polymer ?
#
loop_
_entity_poly.entity_id
_entity_poly.type
_entity_poly.pdbx_seq_one_letter_code
_entity_poly.pdbx_strand_id
1 'polypeptide(L)'
;MANALVRLSNEYSASDFEKAMGYGIKGLELSKKIGFIKGIAQSYNNIGVTYYFHGKYSQALESYLKSLKINEKAGNLKGISDCYNNIGAVNYEQGDYP
;
A
#
# COMPACT_ATOMS: atom_id res chain seq x y z
N MET A 1 -6.78 -5.43 15.75
CA MET A 1 -6.45 -3.98 15.80
C MET A 1 -5.74 -3.51 14.54
N ALA A 2 -4.60 -4.10 14.14
CA ALA A 2 -3.88 -3.71 12.89
C ALA A 2 -4.76 -3.76 11.63
N ASN A 3 -5.53 -4.85 11.43
CA ASN A 3 -6.46 -4.96 10.29
C ASN A 3 -7.53 -3.87 10.23
N ALA A 4 -7.98 -3.34 11.38
CA ALA A 4 -8.98 -2.28 11.40
C ALA A 4 -8.38 -0.95 10.92
N LEU A 5 -7.15 -0.64 11.34
CA LEU A 5 -6.40 0.54 10.88
C LEU A 5 -6.13 0.47 9.37
N VAL A 6 -5.76 -0.71 8.86
CA VAL A 6 -5.56 -0.95 7.42
C VAL A 6 -6.84 -0.71 6.63
N ARG A 7 -8.00 -1.14 7.15
CA ARG A 7 -9.30 -0.90 6.50
C ARG A 7 -9.69 0.57 6.49
N LEU A 8 -9.53 1.28 7.60
CA LEU A 8 -9.79 2.72 7.68
C LEU A 8 -8.89 3.50 6.72
N SER A 9 -7.61 3.14 6.64
CA SER A 9 -6.69 3.74 5.66
C SER A 9 -7.21 3.62 4.22
N ASN A 10 -7.73 2.46 3.85
CA ASN A 10 -8.31 2.25 2.51
C ASN A 10 -9.60 3.05 2.29
N GLU A 11 -10.46 3.14 3.31
CA GLU A 11 -11.72 3.89 3.23
C GLU A 11 -11.50 5.38 2.95
N TYR A 12 -10.51 5.99 3.60
CA TYR A 12 -10.17 7.39 3.40
C TYR A 12 -9.24 7.65 2.21
N SER A 13 -8.71 6.60 1.56
CA SER A 13 -7.58 6.70 0.62
C SER A 13 -7.78 7.66 -0.55
N ALA A 14 -9.02 7.86 -1.00
CA ALA A 14 -9.37 8.78 -2.08
C ALA A 14 -9.94 10.13 -1.60
N SER A 15 -10.38 10.24 -0.35
CA SER A 15 -11.14 11.39 0.15
C SER A 15 -10.38 12.27 1.15
N ASP A 16 -9.46 11.68 1.93
CA ASP A 16 -8.76 12.36 3.01
C ASP A 16 -7.35 11.78 3.18
N PHE A 17 -6.39 12.45 2.53
CA PHE A 17 -4.97 12.06 2.55
C PHE A 17 -4.42 11.91 3.97
N GLU A 18 -4.69 12.86 4.87
CA GLU A 18 -4.10 12.89 6.20
C GLU A 18 -4.61 11.74 7.07
N LYS A 19 -5.93 11.50 7.06
CA LYS A 19 -6.51 10.35 7.78
C LYS A 19 -6.03 9.03 7.19
N ALA A 20 -6.03 8.90 5.86
CA ALA A 20 -5.61 7.66 5.20
C ALA A 20 -4.15 7.31 5.52
N MET A 21 -3.25 8.30 5.45
CA MET A 21 -1.85 8.16 5.84
C MET A 21 -1.68 7.87 7.33
N GLY A 22 -2.41 8.60 8.19
CA GLY A 22 -2.35 8.41 9.65
C GLY A 22 -2.75 6.99 10.07
N TYR A 23 -3.81 6.44 9.50
CA TYR A 23 -4.21 5.05 9.75
C TYR A 23 -3.26 4.03 9.11
N GLY A 24 -2.77 4.29 7.90
CA GLY A 24 -1.84 3.42 7.19
C GLY A 24 -0.51 3.26 7.94
N ILE A 25 0.08 4.37 8.42
CA ILE A 25 1.32 4.38 9.18
C ILE A 25 1.14 3.69 10.53
N LYS A 26 0.08 4.01 11.29
CA LYS A 26 -0.21 3.34 12.57
C LYS A 26 -0.41 1.83 12.39
N GLY A 27 -1.11 1.43 11.32
CA GLY A 27 -1.30 0.03 10.95
C GLY A 27 0.03 -0.67 10.64
N LEU A 28 0.92 0.00 9.91
CA LEU A 28 2.25 -0.48 9.56
C LEU A 28 3.12 -0.69 10.80
N GLU A 29 3.20 0.31 11.69
CA GLU A 29 3.98 0.26 12.93
C GLU A 29 3.52 -0.87 13.85
N LEU A 30 2.20 -0.99 14.05
CA LEU A 30 1.64 -2.06 14.87
C LEU A 30 1.92 -3.44 14.26
N SER A 31 1.75 -3.58 12.93
CA SER A 31 2.02 -4.84 12.24
C SER A 31 3.49 -5.24 12.34
N LYS A 32 4.43 -4.28 12.25
CA LYS A 32 5.86 -4.51 12.51
C LYS A 32 6.10 -4.95 13.95
N LYS A 33 5.52 -4.25 14.92
CA LYS A 33 5.69 -4.53 16.35
C LYS A 33 5.29 -5.95 16.74
N ILE A 34 4.22 -6.47 16.13
CA ILE A 34 3.70 -7.81 16.44
C ILE A 34 4.17 -8.90 15.45
N GLY A 35 5.05 -8.57 14.50
CA GLY A 35 5.55 -9.51 13.49
C GLY A 35 4.50 -9.98 12.48
N PHE A 36 3.41 -9.22 12.28
CA PHE A 36 2.32 -9.60 11.38
C PHE A 36 2.62 -9.25 9.92
N ILE A 37 3.38 -10.12 9.24
CA ILE A 37 3.91 -9.90 7.89
C ILE A 37 2.84 -9.49 6.87
N LYS A 38 1.67 -10.17 6.86
CA LYS A 38 0.56 -9.82 5.97
C LYS A 38 0.05 -8.40 6.20
N GLY A 39 -0.05 -7.97 7.46
CA GLY A 39 -0.47 -6.61 7.81
C GLY A 39 0.54 -5.55 7.38
N ILE A 40 1.85 -5.86 7.43
CA ILE A 40 2.91 -4.96 6.94
C ILE A 40 2.76 -4.74 5.43
N ALA A 41 2.59 -5.82 4.65
CA ALA A 41 2.40 -5.73 3.20
C ALA A 41 1.14 -4.93 2.85
N GLN A 42 0.00 -5.26 3.48
CA GLN A 42 -1.25 -4.53 3.24
C GLN A 42 -1.17 -3.05 3.62
N SER A 43 -0.46 -2.72 4.70
CA SER A 43 -0.29 -1.31 5.10
C SER A 43 0.52 -0.52 4.05
N TYR A 44 1.62 -1.09 3.54
CA TYR A 44 2.35 -0.46 2.44
C TYR A 44 1.52 -0.32 1.17
N ASN A 45 0.72 -1.34 0.82
CA ASN A 45 -0.18 -1.26 -0.32
C ASN A 45 -1.18 -0.10 -0.17
N ASN A 46 -1.83 0.04 0.99
CA ASN A 46 -2.85 1.07 1.19
C ASN A 46 -2.25 2.49 1.29
N ILE A 47 -1.03 2.62 1.83
CA ILE A 47 -0.25 3.85 1.74
C ILE A 47 0.01 4.19 0.27
N GLY A 48 0.38 3.20 -0.55
CA GLY A 48 0.55 3.36 -2.00
C GLY A 48 -0.72 3.84 -2.69
N VAL A 49 -1.87 3.22 -2.38
CA VAL A 49 -3.19 3.62 -2.90
C VAL A 49 -3.53 5.06 -2.52
N THR A 50 -3.24 5.44 -1.28
CA THR A 50 -3.45 6.82 -0.80
C THR A 50 -2.61 7.82 -1.60
N TYR A 51 -1.33 7.52 -1.84
CA TYR A 51 -0.48 8.35 -2.69
C TYR A 51 -0.98 8.42 -4.13
N TYR A 52 -1.41 7.29 -4.70
CA TYR A 52 -1.93 7.19 -6.06
C TYR A 52 -3.14 8.11 -6.28
N PHE A 53 -4.16 8.02 -5.43
CA PHE A 53 -5.36 8.87 -5.56
C PHE A 53 -5.09 10.37 -5.42
N HIS A 54 -3.94 10.75 -4.86
CA HIS A 54 -3.54 12.13 -4.67
C HIS A 54 -2.42 12.55 -5.64
N GLY A 55 -2.24 11.83 -6.75
CA GLY A 55 -1.28 12.18 -7.82
C GLY A 55 0.20 12.03 -7.45
N LYS A 56 0.50 11.41 -6.30
CA LYS A 56 1.86 11.25 -5.77
C LYS A 56 2.47 9.93 -6.25
N TYR A 57 2.57 9.77 -7.57
CA TYR A 57 2.86 8.50 -8.21
C TYR A 57 4.21 7.87 -7.83
N SER A 58 5.28 8.66 -7.73
CA SER A 58 6.59 8.11 -7.30
C SER A 58 6.55 7.52 -5.88
N GLN A 59 5.82 8.16 -4.97
CA GLN A 59 5.66 7.68 -3.58
C GLN A 59 4.72 6.46 -3.51
N ALA A 60 3.72 6.42 -4.40
CA ALA A 60 2.86 5.25 -4.58
C ALA A 60 3.69 4.04 -5.03
N LEU A 61 4.51 4.22 -6.07
CA LEU A 61 5.39 3.18 -6.61
C LEU A 61 6.34 2.62 -5.56
N GLU A 62 7.02 3.49 -4.80
CA GLU A 62 7.91 3.06 -3.72
C GLU A 62 7.17 2.20 -2.68
N SER A 63 5.94 2.59 -2.33
CA SER A 63 5.11 1.88 -1.37
C SER A 63 4.64 0.52 -1.90
N TYR A 64 4.23 0.45 -3.17
CA TYR A 64 3.85 -0.81 -3.81
C TYR A 64 5.03 -1.77 -3.94
N LEU A 65 6.24 -1.28 -4.28
CA LEU A 65 7.44 -2.11 -4.34
C LEU A 65 7.83 -2.69 -2.97
N LYS A 66 7.66 -1.91 -1.89
CA LYS A 66 7.85 -2.41 -0.51
C LYS A 66 6.83 -3.51 -0.17
N SER A 67 5.57 -3.33 -0.56
CA SER A 67 4.53 -4.36 -0.38
C SER A 67 4.85 -5.63 -1.18
N LEU A 68 5.24 -5.48 -2.45
CA LEU A 68 5.60 -6.57 -3.36
C LEU A 68 6.71 -7.43 -2.77
N LYS A 69 7.83 -6.81 -2.36
CA LYS A 69 8.98 -7.52 -1.77
C LYS A 69 8.61 -8.35 -0.54
N ILE A 70 7.62 -7.90 0.25
CA ILE A 70 7.15 -8.65 1.42
C ILE A 70 6.26 -9.81 0.98
N ASN A 71 5.35 -9.59 0.02
CA ASN A 71 4.48 -10.64 -0.49
C ASN A 71 5.26 -11.74 -1.23
N GLU A 72 6.32 -11.40 -1.97
CA GLU A 72 7.25 -12.35 -2.59
C GLU A 72 7.92 -13.24 -1.53
N LYS A 73 8.50 -12.63 -0.50
CA LYS A 73 9.13 -13.36 0.61
C LYS A 73 8.14 -14.25 1.36
N ALA A 74 6.86 -13.86 1.42
CA ALA A 74 5.81 -14.61 2.09
C ALA A 74 5.10 -15.62 1.18
N GLY A 75 5.43 -15.71 -0.11
CA GLY A 75 4.73 -16.55 -1.09
C GLY A 75 3.26 -16.16 -1.31
N ASN A 76 2.87 -14.92 -1.00
CA ASN A 76 1.48 -14.45 -1.11
C ASN A 76 1.16 -14.03 -2.55
N LEU A 77 0.83 -14.99 -3.41
CA LEU A 77 0.54 -14.77 -4.84
C LEU A 77 -0.55 -13.73 -5.09
N LYS A 78 -1.60 -13.70 -4.28
CA LYS A 78 -2.66 -12.69 -4.40
C LYS A 78 -2.11 -11.29 -4.16
N GLY A 79 -1.34 -11.11 -3.07
CA GLY A 79 -0.72 -9.82 -2.77
C GLY A 79 0.30 -9.37 -3.81
N ILE A 80 1.02 -10.31 -4.44
CA ILE A 80 1.92 -10.03 -5.57
C ILE A 80 1.12 -9.50 -6.77
N SER A 81 0.03 -10.18 -7.15
CA SER A 81 -0.84 -9.75 -8.26
C SER A 81 -1.43 -8.35 -8.00
N ASP A 82 -1.91 -8.10 -6.78
CA ASP A 82 -2.47 -6.79 -6.41
C ASP A 82 -1.40 -5.68 -6.55
N CYS A 83 -0.15 -5.95 -6.15
CA CYS A 83 0.95 -4.99 -6.29
C CYS A 83 1.26 -4.70 -7.76
N TYR A 84 1.32 -5.71 -8.63
CA TYR A 84 1.58 -5.49 -10.05
C TYR A 84 0.48 -4.69 -10.74
N ASN A 85 -0.80 -4.95 -10.41
CA ASN A 85 -1.91 -4.15 -10.94
C ASN A 85 -1.76 -2.67 -10.56
N ASN A 86 -1.43 -2.40 -9.29
CA ASN A 86 -1.25 -1.04 -8.79
C ASN A 86 -0.01 -0.35 -9.38
N ILE A 87 1.09 -1.07 -9.58
CA ILE A 87 2.29 -0.56 -10.25
C ILE A 87 2.00 -0.25 -11.73
N GLY A 88 1.28 -1.13 -12.41
CA GLY A 88 0.84 -0.91 -13.80
C GLY A 88 -0.03 0.33 -13.92
N ALA A 89 -0.96 0.53 -12.97
CA ALA A 89 -1.78 1.74 -12.92
C ALA A 89 -0.94 3.01 -12.72
N VAL A 90 0.08 2.97 -11.87
CA VAL A 90 1.01 4.10 -11.70
C VAL A 90 1.75 4.42 -13.00
N ASN A 91 2.32 3.42 -13.67
CA ASN A 91 3.04 3.64 -14.94
C ASN A 91 2.12 4.18 -16.04
N TYR A 92 0.87 3.69 -16.09
CA TYR A 92 -0.16 4.18 -17.00
C TYR A 92 -0.41 5.68 -16.81
N GLU A 93 -0.60 6.12 -15.56
CA GLU A 93 -0.83 7.53 -15.22
C GLU A 93 0.39 8.42 -15.47
N GLN A 94 1.61 7.90 -15.31
CA GLN A 94 2.84 8.66 -15.56
C GLN A 94 3.18 8.77 -17.05
N GLY A 95 2.48 8.04 -17.93
CA GLY A 95 2.82 7.99 -19.35
C GLY A 95 4.13 7.25 -19.65
N ASP A 96 4.69 6.56 -18.66
CA ASP A 96 5.90 5.74 -18.79
C ASP A 96 5.51 4.37 -19.36
N TYR A 97 5.27 4.33 -20.67
CA TYR A 97 5.15 3.11 -21.44
C TYR A 97 6.49 2.86 -22.18
N PRO A 98 7.08 1.65 -22.09
CA PRO A 98 8.23 1.29 -22.93
C PRO A 98 7.86 1.22 -24.42
#